data_AF-A0AAD7KYZ1-F1
#
_entry.id   AF-A0AAD7KYZ1-F1
#
_cell.length_a   1.000
_cell.length_b   1.000
_cell.length_c   1.000
_cell.angle_alpha   90.00
_cell.angle_beta   90.00
_cell.angle_gamma   90.00
#
_symmetry.space_group_name_H-M   'P 1'
#
loop_
_entity.id
_entity.type
_entity.pdbx_description
1 polymer ?
#
loop_
_entity_poly.entity_id
_entity_poly.type
_entity_poly.pdbx_seq_one_letter_code
_entity_poly.pdbx_strand_id
1 'polypeptide(L)'
;MLLHNHSFPHLLLLYLQTPETCVPPGTPHKPHLRFPRSSCDTSPREHVPIEKKNKRLWSTKIWKKTVGSYIEFFQAIQDLGLLNNDSKVLCVSAGAGHEVMALTEMGVLDVTGVELVESSPRANPLRFLQEVRH
;
A
#
# COMPACT_ATOMS: atom_id res chain seq x y z
N MET A 1 -21.17 -6.93 -61.87
CA MET A 1 -20.56 -7.60 -60.70
C MET A 1 -20.35 -6.55 -59.62
N LEU A 2 -21.24 -6.48 -58.64
CA LEU A 2 -21.03 -5.68 -57.42
C LEU A 2 -21.36 -6.61 -56.25
N LEU A 3 -20.32 -7.11 -55.58
CA LEU A 3 -20.45 -7.90 -54.35
C LEU A 3 -20.59 -6.91 -53.18
N HIS A 4 -21.82 -6.74 -52.69
CA HIS A 4 -22.11 -5.89 -51.53
C HIS A 4 -21.74 -6.65 -50.26
N ASN A 5 -20.65 -6.22 -49.62
CA ASN A 5 -20.15 -6.74 -48.34
C ASN A 5 -21.15 -6.44 -47.20
N HIS A 6 -22.09 -7.34 -46.97
CA HIS A 6 -23.10 -7.23 -45.89
C HIS A 6 -22.65 -7.80 -44.53
N SER A 7 -21.40 -8.25 -44.40
CA SER A 7 -20.94 -8.98 -43.20
C SER A 7 -20.42 -8.08 -42.06
N PHE A 8 -20.04 -6.84 -42.35
CA PHE A 8 -19.42 -5.94 -41.36
C PHE A 8 -20.32 -5.38 -40.24
N PRO A 9 -21.59 -4.96 -40.48
CA PRO A 9 -22.36 -4.28 -39.42
C PRO A 9 -22.84 -5.23 -38.31
N HIS A 10 -22.99 -6.52 -38.63
CA HIS A 10 -23.46 -7.52 -37.66
C HIS A 10 -22.39 -7.89 -36.64
N LEU A 11 -21.12 -7.91 -37.04
CA LEU A 11 -20.01 -8.24 -36.14
C LEU A 11 -19.76 -7.10 -35.13
N LEU A 12 -19.94 -5.85 -35.55
CA LEU A 12 -19.81 -4.68 -34.68
C LEU A 12 -20.92 -4.64 -33.61
N LEU A 13 -22.15 -5.05 -33.97
CA LEU A 13 -23.28 -5.16 -33.05
C LEU A 13 -23.03 -6.21 -31.95
N LEU A 14 -22.43 -7.35 -32.31
CA LEU A 14 -22.06 -8.39 -31.34
C LEU A 14 -20.93 -7.95 -30.40
N TYR A 15 -20.01 -7.08 -30.87
CA TYR A 15 -18.91 -6.57 -30.06
C TYR A 15 -19.34 -5.47 -29.06
N LEU A 16 -20.43 -4.76 -29.37
CA LEU A 16 -20.97 -3.67 -28.55
C LEU A 16 -22.12 -4.10 -27.61
N GLN A 17 -22.61 -5.33 -27.71
CA GLN A 17 -23.58 -5.88 -26.76
C GLN A 17 -22.88 -6.25 -25.45
N THR A 18 -22.86 -5.33 -24.50
CA THR A 18 -22.63 -5.69 -23.09
C THR A 18 -23.76 -6.62 -22.64
N PRO A 19 -23.46 -7.81 -22.07
CA PRO A 19 -24.50 -8.71 -21.60
C PRO A 19 -25.34 -8.01 -20.52
N GLU A 20 -26.66 -8.20 -20.57
CA GLU A 20 -27.61 -7.73 -19.56
C GLU A 20 -27.36 -8.45 -18.22
N THR A 21 -26.30 -8.09 -17.51
CA THR A 21 -26.04 -8.53 -16.12
C THR A 21 -26.75 -7.63 -15.12
N CYS A 22 -27.87 -7.02 -15.52
CA CYS A 22 -28.68 -6.18 -14.65
C CYS A 22 -29.42 -7.07 -13.65
N VAL A 23 -28.90 -7.13 -12.43
CA VAL A 23 -29.65 -7.65 -11.28
C VAL A 23 -30.86 -6.73 -11.10
N PRO A 24 -32.11 -7.24 -11.09
CA PRO A 24 -33.30 -6.41 -10.96
C PRO A 24 -33.24 -5.57 -9.67
N PRO A 25 -33.61 -4.28 -9.69
CA PRO A 25 -33.70 -3.46 -8.49
C PRO A 25 -34.82 -4.02 -7.59
N GLY A 26 -34.44 -4.80 -6.57
CA GLY A 26 -35.36 -5.46 -5.65
C GLY A 26 -34.96 -6.87 -5.20
N THR A 27 -33.89 -7.47 -5.74
CA THR A 27 -33.46 -8.80 -5.31
C THR A 27 -32.87 -8.78 -3.88
N PRO A 28 -33.20 -9.75 -3.01
CA PRO A 28 -32.59 -9.87 -1.69
C PRO A 28 -31.06 -10.02 -1.81
N HIS A 29 -30.30 -9.17 -1.10
CA HIS A 29 -28.84 -9.19 -1.07
C HIS A 29 -28.30 -10.51 -0.48
N LYS A 30 -28.12 -11.53 -1.31
CA LYS A 30 -27.43 -12.78 -0.93
C LYS A 30 -25.93 -12.65 -1.21
N PRO A 31 -25.03 -12.92 -0.25
CA PRO A 31 -23.59 -12.73 -0.41
C PRO A 31 -22.97 -13.60 -1.51
N HIS A 32 -23.60 -14.73 -1.86
CA HIS A 32 -23.13 -15.68 -2.88
C HIS A 32 -23.51 -15.32 -4.32
N LEU A 33 -24.32 -14.27 -4.55
CA LEU A 33 -24.69 -13.79 -5.89
C LEU A 33 -23.87 -12.57 -6.33
N ARG A 34 -22.83 -12.19 -5.56
CA ARG A 34 -21.92 -11.13 -5.99
C ARG A 34 -20.99 -11.64 -7.08
N PHE A 35 -21.08 -11.01 -8.25
CA PHE A 35 -19.99 -11.02 -9.20
C PHE A 35 -18.70 -10.55 -8.49
N PRO A 36 -17.53 -11.13 -8.81
CA PRO A 36 -16.25 -10.61 -8.34
C PRO A 36 -16.18 -9.13 -8.67
N ARG A 37 -15.91 -8.29 -7.66
CA ARG A 37 -15.73 -6.85 -7.88
C ARG A 37 -14.64 -6.65 -8.93
N SER A 38 -14.96 -5.93 -9.99
CA SER A 38 -13.95 -5.51 -10.97
C SER A 38 -12.93 -4.62 -10.27
N SER A 39 -11.71 -4.56 -10.79
CA SER A 39 -10.65 -3.68 -10.26
C SER A 39 -11.05 -2.19 -10.25
N CYS A 40 -12.17 -1.83 -10.88
CA CYS A 40 -12.71 -0.48 -10.97
C CYS A 40 -13.83 -0.19 -9.95
N ASP A 41 -14.30 -1.20 -9.18
CA ASP A 41 -15.27 -1.01 -8.10
C ASP A 41 -14.54 -0.48 -6.85
N THR A 42 -14.06 0.77 -6.95
CA THR A 42 -13.46 1.53 -5.86
C THR A 42 -14.56 2.03 -4.92
N SER A 43 -15.22 1.10 -4.21
CA SER A 43 -15.80 1.48 -2.91
C SER A 43 -14.63 2.03 -2.09
N PRO A 44 -14.67 3.27 -1.57
CA PRO A 44 -13.61 3.79 -0.74
C PRO A 44 -13.38 2.76 0.37
N ARG A 45 -12.19 2.14 0.39
CA ARG A 45 -11.84 1.27 1.51
C ARG A 45 -11.98 2.15 2.75
N GLU A 46 -12.68 1.64 3.75
CA GLU A 46 -12.84 2.32 5.02
C GLU A 46 -11.46 2.83 5.47
N HIS A 47 -11.37 4.13 5.77
CA HIS A 47 -10.12 4.75 6.15
C HIS A 47 -9.70 4.19 7.50
N VAL A 48 -8.92 3.11 7.47
CA VAL A 48 -8.30 2.57 8.67
C VAL A 48 -7.18 3.53 9.08
N PRO A 49 -7.19 4.05 10.32
CA PRO A 49 -6.12 4.89 10.85
C PRO A 49 -4.76 4.23 10.64
N ILE A 50 -3.74 5.05 10.34
CA ILE A 50 -2.40 4.56 10.00
C ILE A 50 -1.81 3.74 11.15
N GLU A 51 -2.11 4.10 12.40
CA GLU A 51 -1.67 3.43 13.61
C GLU A 51 -2.20 1.99 13.66
N LYS A 52 -3.46 1.77 13.28
CA LYS A 52 -4.07 0.44 13.27
C LYS A 52 -3.50 -0.43 12.14
N LYS A 53 -3.17 0.17 10.99
CA LYS A 53 -2.48 -0.53 9.89
C LYS A 53 -1.07 -0.93 10.32
N ASN A 54 -0.33 -0.02 10.92
CA ASN A 54 1.05 -0.21 11.37
C ASN A 54 1.13 -1.29 12.45
N LYS A 55 0.30 -1.24 13.49
CA LYS A 55 0.24 -2.29 14.53
C LYS A 55 0.04 -3.68 13.95
N ARG A 56 -0.83 -3.82 12.94
CA ARG A 56 -1.03 -5.10 12.25
C ARG A 56 0.22 -5.53 11.50
N LEU A 57 0.86 -4.62 10.75
CA LEU A 57 2.11 -4.91 10.03
C LEU A 57 3.23 -5.34 11.00
N TRP A 58 3.41 -4.59 12.09
CA TRP A 58 4.43 -4.84 13.11
C TRP A 58 4.25 -6.18 13.85
N SER A 59 3.01 -6.68 13.93
CA SER A 59 2.72 -7.99 14.52
C SER A 59 3.16 -9.16 13.62
N THR A 60 3.41 -8.94 12.33
CA THR A 60 3.71 -10.03 11.41
C THR A 60 5.11 -10.61 11.62
N LYS A 61 5.27 -11.92 11.40
CA LYS A 61 6.57 -12.60 11.50
C LYS A 61 7.59 -12.06 10.49
N ILE A 62 7.12 -11.71 9.28
CA ILE A 62 7.98 -11.17 8.22
C ILE A 62 8.55 -9.81 8.63
N TRP A 63 7.70 -8.93 9.19
CA TRP A 63 8.14 -7.66 9.74
C TRP A 63 9.26 -7.84 10.76
N LYS A 64 9.00 -8.65 11.80
CA LYS A 64 9.98 -8.89 12.89
C LYS A 64 11.28 -9.50 12.38
N LYS A 65 11.21 -10.43 11.42
CA LYS A 65 12.41 -11.00 10.78
C LYS A 65 13.22 -9.92 10.06
N THR A 66 12.54 -9.02 9.35
CA THR A 66 13.20 -7.93 8.61
C THR A 66 13.84 -6.93 9.57
N VAL A 67 13.16 -6.55 10.65
CA VAL A 67 13.76 -5.73 11.73
C VAL A 67 15.01 -6.40 12.30
N GLY A 68 14.95 -7.70 12.60
CA GLY A 68 16.11 -8.46 13.09
C GLY A 68 17.31 -8.42 12.13
N SER A 69 17.07 -8.52 10.81
CA SER A 69 18.14 -8.37 9.81
C SER A 69 18.75 -6.96 9.79
N TYR A 70 17.95 -5.91 10.03
CA TYR A 70 18.49 -4.55 10.17
C TYR A 70 19.30 -4.39 11.46
N ILE A 71 18.88 -5.01 12.57
CA ILE A 71 19.64 -4.99 13.82
C ILE A 71 21.02 -5.63 13.61
N GLU A 72 21.09 -6.80 12.97
CA GLU A 72 22.37 -7.45 12.66
C GLU A 72 23.28 -6.55 11.80
N PHE A 73 22.71 -5.85 10.82
CA PHE A 73 23.44 -4.90 9.98
C PHE A 73 23.98 -3.70 10.78
N PHE A 74 23.14 -3.07 11.61
CA PHE A 74 23.54 -1.91 12.39
C PHE A 74 24.45 -2.28 13.56
N GLN A 75 24.37 -3.50 14.10
CA GLN A 75 25.28 -3.99 15.13
C GLN A 75 26.72 -3.96 14.64
N ALA A 76 26.97 -4.40 13.40
CA ALA A 76 28.30 -4.31 12.81
C ALA A 76 28.83 -2.86 12.72
N ILE A 77 27.94 -1.87 12.49
CA ILE A 77 28.30 -0.45 12.45
C ILE A 77 28.56 0.10 13.87
N GLN A 78 27.78 -0.34 14.85
CA GLN A 78 27.98 -0.01 16.26
C GLN A 78 29.30 -0.59 16.80
N ASP A 79 29.65 -1.82 16.43
CA ASP A 79 30.90 -2.48 16.83
C ASP A 79 32.14 -1.78 16.24
N LEU A 80 31.99 -1.10 15.10
CA LEU A 80 33.02 -0.23 14.52
C LEU A 80 33.11 1.14 15.21
N GLY A 81 32.25 1.43 16.19
CA GLY A 81 32.18 2.70 16.91
C GLY A 81 31.56 3.85 16.12
N LEU A 82 30.90 3.56 14.99
CA LEU A 82 30.28 4.57 14.12
C LEU A 82 28.83 4.89 14.49
N LEU A 83 28.22 4.03 15.31
CA LEU A 83 26.88 4.21 15.84
C LEU A 83 26.92 4.04 17.36
N ASN A 84 26.24 4.93 18.09
CA ASN A 84 26.10 4.84 19.54
C ASN A 84 24.68 5.27 19.96
N ASN A 85 24.32 5.05 21.22
CA ASN A 85 22.96 5.32 21.70
C ASN A 85 22.58 6.80 21.66
N ASP A 86 23.58 7.69 21.77
CA ASP A 86 23.41 9.14 21.71
C ASP A 86 23.44 9.69 20.26
N SER A 87 23.57 8.81 19.27
CA SER A 87 23.59 9.20 17.86
C SER A 87 22.23 9.73 17.43
N LYS A 88 22.26 10.69 16.51
CA LYS A 88 21.07 11.20 15.83
C LYS A 88 21.02 10.63 14.42
N VAL A 89 19.99 9.84 14.13
CA VAL A 89 19.89 9.09 12.88
C VAL A 89 18.66 9.54 12.08
N LEU A 90 18.89 9.86 10.80
CA LEU A 90 17.84 10.17 9.84
C LEU A 90 17.76 9.04 8.80
N CYS A 91 16.66 8.28 8.83
CA CYS A 91 16.36 7.25 7.85
C CYS A 91 15.56 7.85 6.69
N VAL A 92 16.18 7.97 5.53
CA VAL A 92 15.53 8.47 4.31
C VAL A 92 14.91 7.32 3.54
N SER A 93 13.72 7.53 2.98
CA SER A 93 12.93 6.48 2.33
C SER A 93 12.66 5.31 3.28
N ALA A 94 12.20 5.67 4.48
CA ALA A 94 11.97 4.74 5.58
C ALA A 94 10.86 3.72 5.28
N GLY A 95 10.02 3.96 4.28
CA GLY A 95 8.90 3.12 3.91
C GLY A 95 8.00 2.85 5.09
N ALA A 96 7.95 1.58 5.50
CA ALA A 96 7.16 1.15 6.64
C ALA A 96 7.87 1.31 8.01
N GLY A 97 9.17 1.67 8.00
CA GLY A 97 9.98 2.00 9.19
C GLY A 97 10.70 0.82 9.84
N HIS A 98 11.20 -0.15 9.07
CA HIS A 98 11.88 -1.32 9.63
C HIS A 98 13.23 -0.93 10.25
N GLU A 99 13.98 -0.09 9.55
CA GLU A 99 15.28 0.43 9.96
C GLU A 99 15.16 1.41 11.13
N VAL A 100 14.13 2.26 11.15
CA VAL A 100 13.82 3.11 12.31
C VAL A 100 13.57 2.24 13.55
N MET A 101 12.71 1.22 13.43
CA MET A 101 12.42 0.30 14.54
C MET A 101 13.68 -0.41 15.02
N ALA A 102 14.52 -0.90 14.11
CA ALA A 102 15.75 -1.59 14.46
C ALA A 102 16.71 -0.71 15.28
N LEU A 103 16.92 0.54 14.86
CA LEU A 103 17.77 1.50 15.58
C LEU A 103 17.20 1.85 16.96
N THR A 104 15.87 2.01 17.06
CA THR A 104 15.19 2.22 18.34
C THR A 104 15.32 1.00 19.26
N GLU A 105 15.16 -0.22 18.76
CA GLU A 105 15.36 -1.46 19.54
C GLU A 105 16.81 -1.64 20.00
N MET A 106 17.78 -1.16 19.22
CA MET A 106 19.20 -1.11 19.61
C MET A 106 19.54 -0.03 20.65
N GLY A 107 18.59 0.87 20.97
CA GLY A 107 18.75 1.88 22.01
C GLY A 107 19.22 3.26 21.52
N VAL A 108 19.18 3.52 20.22
CA VAL A 108 19.45 4.87 19.68
C VAL A 108 18.28 5.78 20.02
N LEU A 109 18.55 6.90 20.70
CA LEU A 109 17.52 7.75 21.30
C LEU A 109 16.81 8.67 20.31
N ASP A 110 17.52 9.14 19.27
CA ASP A 110 17.02 10.13 18.32
C ASP A 110 17.05 9.55 16.90
N VAL A 111 15.98 8.86 16.53
CA VAL A 111 15.82 8.23 15.20
C VAL A 111 14.60 8.82 14.51
N THR A 112 14.79 9.43 13.36
CA THR A 112 13.72 10.02 12.55
C THR A 112 13.66 9.32 11.21
N GLY A 113 12.53 8.71 10.87
CA GLY A 113 12.27 8.19 9.52
C GLY A 113 11.48 9.18 8.68
N VAL A 114 11.85 9.34 7.41
CA VAL A 114 11.10 10.12 6.43
C VAL A 114 10.80 9.27 5.20
N GLU A 115 9.56 9.30 4.74
CA GLU A 115 9.15 8.67 3.47
C GLU A 115 8.34 9.65 2.62
N LEU A 116 8.62 9.62 1.32
CA LEU A 116 7.82 10.31 0.33
C LEU A 116 6.54 9.51 0.10
N VAL A 117 5.42 10.00 0.60
CA VAL A 117 4.12 9.37 0.35
C VAL A 117 3.44 10.07 -0.80
N GLU A 118 2.95 9.31 -1.78
CA GLU A 118 2.10 9.85 -2.84
C GLU A 118 0.86 10.52 -2.22
N SER A 119 0.77 11.84 -2.38
CA SER A 119 -0.41 12.58 -1.98
C SER A 119 -1.44 12.55 -3.12
N SER A 120 -2.71 12.32 -2.78
CA SER A 120 -3.79 12.49 -3.75
C SER A 120 -3.75 13.92 -4.32
N PRO A 121 -4.04 14.17 -5.61
CA PRO A 121 -3.97 15.49 -6.23
C PRO A 121 -4.79 16.59 -5.52
N ARG A 122 -5.73 16.21 -4.64
CA ARG A 122 -6.58 17.12 -3.85
C ARG A 122 -6.06 17.39 -2.43
N ALA A 123 -4.91 16.83 -2.04
CA ALA A 123 -4.35 16.97 -0.70
C ALA A 123 -3.19 17.98 -0.65
N ASN A 124 -3.05 18.66 0.50
CA ASN A 124 -2.03 19.68 0.75
C ASN A 124 -0.61 19.08 0.59
N PRO A 125 0.29 19.73 -0.18
CA PRO A 125 1.66 19.26 -0.44
C PRO A 125 2.51 19.08 0.83
N LEU A 126 2.15 19.65 1.98
CA LEU A 126 2.89 19.40 3.23
C LEU A 126 2.71 17.96 3.78
N ARG A 127 1.90 17.12 3.15
CA ARG A 127 1.78 15.68 3.47
C ARG A 127 2.79 14.79 2.75
N PHE A 128 3.77 15.35 2.04
CA PHE A 128 4.78 14.56 1.32
C PHE A 128 5.80 13.90 2.22
N LEU A 129 6.04 14.41 3.44
CA LEU A 129 6.96 13.79 4.39
C LEU A 129 6.14 13.24 5.55
N GLN A 130 5.89 11.93 5.54
CA GLN A 130 5.39 11.29 6.74
C GLN A 130 6.56 10.96 7.65
N GLU A 131 6.57 11.59 8.81
CA GLU A 131 7.51 11.25 9.87
C GLU A 131 7.11 9.89 10.45
N VAL A 132 8.03 8.94 10.38
CA VAL A 132 7.88 7.62 11.01
C VAL A 132 8.49 7.73 12.39
N ARG A 133 7.69 8.20 13.35
CA ARG A 133 7.99 8.10 14.79
C ARG A 133 7.30 6.86 15.34
N HIS A 134 8.08 6.01 16.01
CA HIS A 134 7.60 4.83 16.73
C HIS A 134 7.38 5.14 18.20
#